data_AF-A0A7S0V0Y8-F1
#
_entry.id   AF-A0A7S0V0Y8-F1
#
_cell.length_a   1.000
_cell.length_b   1.000
_cell.length_c   1.000
_cell.angle_alpha   90.00
_cell.angle_beta   90.00
_cell.angle_gamma   90.00
#
_symmetry.space_group_name_H-M   'P 1'
#
loop_
_entity.id
_entity.type
_entity.pdbx_description
1 polymer ?
#
loop_
_entity_poly.entity_id
_entity_poly.type
_entity_poly.pdbx_seq_one_letter_code
_entity_poly.pdbx_strand_id
1 'polypeptide(L)'
;WRSNHKRALQSLDAGRRSLEEKPRSVLLFPEGTRSDDGVVRPFKKGGLVLALQAGMDCVPVAVCGTRRIIGREVDKFEPIVACRVKVIIGKPIPTKDMS
;
A
#
# COMPACT_ATOMS: atom_id res chain seq x y z
N TRP A 1 9.46 22.84 -4.85
CA TRP A 1 9.44 21.39 -5.15
C TRP A 1 10.77 20.68 -4.82
N ARG A 2 11.31 20.86 -3.59
CA ARG A 2 12.44 20.06 -3.03
C ARG A 2 12.23 19.70 -1.54
N SER A 3 11.37 20.44 -0.84
CA SER A 3 11.03 20.24 0.59
C SER A 3 10.40 18.87 0.91
N ASN A 4 9.62 18.30 -0.01
CA ASN A 4 8.92 17.03 0.24
C ASN A 4 9.79 15.77 0.09
N HIS A 5 10.86 15.80 -0.72
CA HIS A 5 11.66 14.60 -0.95
C HIS A 5 12.49 14.23 0.28
N LYS A 6 13.17 15.21 0.89
CA LYS A 6 13.94 15.01 2.12
C LYS A 6 13.03 14.55 3.28
N ARG A 7 11.85 15.15 3.41
CA ARG A 7 10.84 14.74 4.42
C ARG A 7 10.33 13.31 4.19
N ALA A 8 10.09 12.93 2.93
CA ALA A 8 9.67 11.57 2.60
C ALA A 8 10.74 10.54 2.99
N LEU A 9 12.02 10.81 2.67
CA LEU A 9 13.13 9.95 3.08
C LEU A 9 13.26 9.84 4.60
N GLN A 10 13.17 10.96 5.32
CA GLN A 10 13.18 10.96 6.79
C GLN A 10 12.03 10.16 7.39
N SER A 11 10.85 10.22 6.77
CA SER A 11 9.69 9.43 7.20
C SER A 11 9.90 7.93 6.96
N LEU A 12 10.56 7.55 5.87
CA LEU A 12 10.88 6.14 5.59
C LEU A 12 11.92 5.61 6.59
N ASP A 13 12.97 6.39 6.90
CA ASP A 13 13.97 6.02 7.90
C ASP A 13 13.36 5.84 9.30
N ALA A 14 12.47 6.75 9.70
CA ALA A 14 11.74 6.63 10.97
C ALA A 14 10.84 5.40 10.97
N GLY A 15 10.18 5.11 9.83
CA GLY A 15 9.39 3.90 9.63
C GLY A 15 10.23 2.63 9.82
N ARG A 16 11.41 2.57 9.19
CA ARG A 16 12.33 1.42 9.30
C ARG A 16 12.74 1.16 10.74
N ARG A 17 13.23 2.18 11.45
CA ARG A 17 13.62 2.05 12.87
C ARG A 17 12.45 1.56 13.72
N SER A 18 11.26 2.09 13.49
CA SER A 18 10.06 1.67 14.21
C SER A 18 9.67 0.21 13.95
N LEU A 19 9.96 -0.32 12.77
CA LEU A 19 9.73 -1.73 12.43
C LEU A 19 10.81 -2.65 13.03
N GLU A 20 12.05 -2.18 13.12
CA GLU A 20 13.16 -2.89 13.79
C GLU A 20 12.93 -3.01 15.29
N GLU A 21 12.51 -1.93 15.95
CA GLU A 21 12.20 -1.94 17.38
C GLU A 21 10.94 -2.75 17.70
N LYS A 22 9.91 -2.69 16.83
CA LYS A 22 8.62 -3.33 17.02
C LYS A 22 8.12 -3.96 15.72
N PRO A 23 8.50 -5.23 15.45
CA PRO A 23 8.10 -5.95 14.25
C PRO A 23 6.58 -6.02 14.11
N ARG A 24 6.07 -5.62 12.94
CA ARG A 24 4.63 -5.64 12.62
C ARG A 24 4.42 -5.69 11.11
N SER A 25 3.27 -6.21 10.69
CA SER A 25 2.86 -6.15 9.29
C SER A 25 2.49 -4.73 8.88
N VAL A 26 2.88 -4.33 7.67
CA VAL A 26 2.53 -3.03 7.09
C VAL A 26 1.68 -3.26 5.85
N LEU A 27 0.50 -2.64 5.81
CA LEU A 27 -0.34 -2.61 4.63
C LEU A 27 0.01 -1.37 3.79
N LEU A 28 0.39 -1.59 2.54
CA LEU A 28 0.76 -0.53 1.60
C LEU A 28 -0.14 -0.60 0.37
N PHE A 29 -0.66 0.56 -0.05
CA PHE A 29 -1.28 0.74 -1.36
C PHE A 29 -0.31 1.52 -2.26
N PRO A 30 0.50 0.84 -3.07
CA PRO A 30 1.59 1.49 -3.81
C PRO A 30 1.10 2.48 -4.88
N GLU A 31 -0.17 2.40 -5.29
CA GLU A 31 -0.82 3.41 -6.16
C GLU A 31 -1.00 4.77 -5.46
N GLY A 32 -1.14 4.75 -4.13
CA GLY A 32 -1.27 5.95 -3.28
C GLY A 32 -2.65 6.61 -3.30
N THR A 33 -3.58 6.15 -4.13
CA THR A 33 -4.99 6.60 -4.18
C THR A 33 -5.88 5.43 -4.59
N ARG A 34 -7.17 5.45 -4.21
CA ARG A 34 -8.17 4.51 -4.74
C ARG A 34 -8.31 4.67 -6.26
N SER A 35 -8.56 3.57 -6.94
CA SER A 35 -8.81 3.55 -8.39
C SER A 35 -10.23 4.04 -8.73
N ASP A 36 -10.33 4.85 -9.78
CA ASP A 36 -11.60 5.43 -10.24
C ASP A 36 -12.34 4.51 -11.22
N ASP A 37 -11.62 3.63 -11.90
CA ASP A 37 -12.12 2.74 -12.96
C ASP A 37 -11.95 1.25 -12.62
N GLY A 38 -11.28 0.94 -11.50
CA GLY A 38 -10.97 -0.43 -11.10
C GLY A 38 -9.69 -0.97 -11.73
N VAL A 39 -8.96 -0.16 -12.49
CA VAL A 39 -7.65 -0.52 -13.05
C VAL A 39 -6.56 -0.19 -12.04
N VAL A 40 -5.62 -1.13 -11.88
CA VAL A 40 -4.42 -0.97 -11.05
C VAL A 40 -3.49 0.02 -11.72
N ARG A 41 -3.22 1.14 -11.04
CA ARG A 41 -2.29 2.18 -11.53
C ARG A 41 -0.82 1.79 -11.28
N PRO A 42 0.14 2.46 -11.94
CA PRO A 42 1.56 2.24 -11.68
C PRO A 42 1.93 2.44 -10.21
N PHE A 43 2.80 1.56 -9.72
CA PHE A 43 3.23 1.57 -8.32
C PHE A 43 4.28 2.65 -8.06
N LYS A 44 4.08 3.41 -6.98
CA LYS A 44 5.10 4.31 -6.44
C LYS A 44 6.14 3.50 -5.67
N LYS A 45 7.42 3.78 -5.92
CA LYS A 45 8.55 3.05 -5.34
C LYS A 45 8.67 3.19 -3.82
N GLY A 46 8.28 4.33 -3.26
CA GLY A 46 8.64 4.73 -1.89
C GLY A 46 8.28 3.71 -0.81
N GLY A 47 7.06 3.15 -0.83
CA GLY A 47 6.67 2.17 0.16
C GLY A 47 7.36 0.82 0.01
N LEU A 48 7.74 0.43 -1.21
CA LEU A 48 8.52 -0.79 -1.46
C LEU A 48 9.98 -0.63 -1.04
N VAL A 49 10.54 0.59 -1.13
CA VAL A 49 11.89 0.89 -0.61
C VAL A 49 11.97 0.61 0.88
N LEU A 50 10.93 0.90 1.66
CA LEU A 50 10.90 0.57 3.09
C LEU A 50 11.03 -0.94 3.33
N ALA A 51 10.30 -1.76 2.56
CA ALA A 51 10.35 -3.22 2.69
C ALA A 51 11.74 -3.78 2.33
N LEU A 52 12.37 -3.25 1.28
CA LEU A 52 13.75 -3.60 0.90
C LEU A 52 14.75 -3.23 2.01
N GLN A 53 14.68 -1.99 2.51
CA GLN A 53 15.60 -1.51 3.55
C GLN A 53 15.40 -2.20 4.91
N ALA A 54 14.19 -2.64 5.21
CA ALA A 54 13.88 -3.40 6.42
C ALA A 54 14.11 -4.91 6.26
N GLY A 55 14.47 -5.41 5.07
CA GLY A 55 14.63 -6.83 4.79
C GLY A 55 13.37 -7.66 5.03
N MET A 56 12.19 -7.05 4.84
CA MET A 56 10.89 -7.67 5.05
C MET A 56 10.29 -8.18 3.75
N ASP A 57 9.76 -9.40 3.76
CA ASP A 57 9.08 -9.98 2.60
C ASP A 57 7.83 -9.16 2.23
N CYS A 58 7.63 -8.96 0.93
CA CYS A 58 6.43 -8.33 0.39
C CYS A 58 5.39 -9.38 0.04
N VAL A 59 4.19 -9.30 0.63
CA VAL A 59 3.08 -10.21 0.30
C VAL A 59 2.08 -9.48 -0.62
N PRO A 60 1.93 -9.88 -1.90
CA PRO A 60 0.95 -9.27 -2.79
C PRO A 60 -0.48 -9.58 -2.32
N VAL A 61 -1.32 -8.54 -2.21
CA VAL A 61 -2.74 -8.69 -1.88
C VAL A 61 -3.58 -7.96 -2.92
N ALA A 62 -4.46 -8.68 -3.61
CA ALA A 62 -5.43 -8.09 -4.52
C ALA A 62 -6.81 -8.02 -3.84
N VAL A 63 -7.44 -6.84 -3.91
CA VAL A 63 -8.77 -6.59 -3.36
C VAL A 63 -9.70 -6.21 -4.50
N CYS A 64 -10.70 -7.03 -4.78
CA CYS A 64 -11.63 -6.85 -5.89
C CYS A 64 -13.07 -6.66 -5.39
N GLY A 65 -13.81 -5.76 -6.04
CA GLY A 65 -15.23 -5.53 -5.78
C GLY A 65 -15.55 -4.44 -4.76
N THR A 66 -14.57 -3.95 -4.00
CA THR A 66 -14.76 -2.90 -2.97
C THR A 66 -15.20 -1.56 -3.54
N ARG A 67 -14.79 -1.19 -4.76
CA ARG A 67 -15.25 0.03 -5.46
C ARG A 67 -16.77 0.08 -5.62
N ARG A 68 -17.46 -1.07 -5.74
CA ARG A 68 -18.92 -1.13 -5.87
C ARG A 68 -19.66 -0.88 -4.57
N ILE A 69 -18.95 -0.99 -3.43
CA ILE A 69 -19.51 -0.73 -2.11
C ILE A 69 -19.53 0.77 -1.85
N ILE A 70 -18.41 1.45 -2.15
CA ILE A 70 -18.25 2.90 -1.96
C ILE A 70 -17.21 3.45 -2.94
N GLY A 71 -17.55 4.56 -3.61
CA GLY A 71 -16.69 5.25 -4.57
C GLY A 71 -15.46 5.91 -3.95
N ARG A 72 -14.56 6.47 -4.79
CA ARG A 72 -13.38 7.22 -4.33
C ARG A 72 -13.77 8.55 -3.68
N GLU A 73 -14.79 9.21 -4.19
CA GLU A 73 -15.42 10.35 -3.52
C GLU A 73 -16.61 9.80 -2.76
N VAL A 74 -16.62 10.02 -1.45
CA VAL A 74 -17.74 9.58 -0.62
C VAL A 74 -18.65 10.78 -0.49
N ASP A 75 -19.68 10.84 -1.32
CA ASP A 75 -20.81 11.71 -0.99
C ASP A 75 -21.55 11.07 0.19
N LYS A 76 -21.96 11.88 1.16
CA LYS A 76 -22.63 11.42 2.39
C LYS A 76 -23.98 10.74 2.10
N PHE A 77 -24.47 10.88 0.87
CA PHE A 77 -25.73 10.33 0.40
C PHE A 77 -25.58 9.13 -0.54
N GLU A 78 -24.36 8.70 -0.89
CA GLU A 78 -24.19 7.49 -1.70
C GLU A 78 -24.56 6.24 -0.88
N PRO A 79 -25.51 5.42 -1.36
CA PRO A 79 -25.90 4.21 -0.65
C PRO A 79 -24.76 3.19 -0.68
N ILE A 80 -24.43 2.64 0.49
CA ILE A 80 -23.52 1.51 0.61
C ILE A 80 -24.21 0.29 0.00
N VAL A 81 -23.66 -0.22 -1.11
CA VAL A 81 -24.24 -1.38 -1.80
C VAL A 81 -23.60 -2.66 -1.29
N ALA A 82 -24.44 -3.63 -0.90
CA ALA A 82 -23.97 -4.97 -0.59
C ALA A 82 -23.38 -5.63 -1.85
N CYS A 83 -22.10 -5.97 -1.81
CA CYS A 83 -21.36 -6.53 -2.92
C CYS A 83 -20.41 -7.62 -2.43
N ARG A 84 -20.21 -8.66 -3.23
CA ARG A 84 -19.20 -9.68 -2.95
C ARG A 84 -17.80 -9.09 -3.12
N VAL A 85 -17.02 -9.11 -2.05
CA VAL A 85 -15.59 -8.76 -2.07
C VAL A 85 -14.76 -10.02 -2.22
N LYS A 86 -13.73 -9.96 -3.06
CA LYS A 86 -12.72 -11.02 -3.18
C LYS A 86 -11.38 -10.47 -2.72
N VAL A 87 -10.74 -11.16 -1.80
CA VAL A 87 -9.37 -10.90 -1.37
C VAL A 87 -8.52 -12.08 -1.82
N ILE A 88 -7.45 -11.80 -2.56
CA ILE A 88 -6.51 -12.80 -3.07
C ILE A 88 -5.15 -12.49 -2.48
N ILE A 89 -4.59 -13.46 -1.75
CA ILE A 89 -3.27 -13.34 -1.12
C ILE A 89 -2.30 -14.16 -1.96
N GLY A 90 -1.27 -13.50 -2.48
CA GLY A 90 -0.20 -14.11 -3.27
C GLY A 90 0.87 -14.75 -2.38
N LYS A 91 1.86 -15.36 -3.03
CA LYS A 91 3.06 -15.87 -2.34
C LYS A 91 3.93 -14.70 -1.85
N PRO A 92 4.57 -14.81 -0.68
CA PRO A 92 5.57 -13.83 -0.26
C PRO A 92 6.68 -13.69 -1.30
N ILE A 93 7.14 -12.47 -1.51
CA ILE A 93 8.28 -12.11 -2.33
C ILE A 93 9.40 -11.69 -1.38
N PRO A 94 10.45 -12.51 -1.22
CA PRO A 94 11.58 -12.17 -0.37
C PRO A 94 12.31 -10.92 -0.86
N THR A 95 12.72 -10.06 0.06
CA THR A 95 13.46 -8.82 -0.25
C THR A 95 14.94 -8.89 0.09
N LYS A 96 15.36 -9.89 0.89
CA LYS A 96 16.73 -10.02 1.41
C LYS A 96 17.81 -10.11 0.32
N ASP A 97 17.45 -10.61 -0.86
CA ASP A 97 18.38 -10.81 -1.98
C ASP A 97 18.25 -9.76 -3.10
N MET A 98 17.48 -8.68 -2.86
CA MET A 98 17.11 -7.70 -3.90
C MET A 98 17.77 -6.32 -3.73
N SER A 99 18.96 -6.27 -3.13
CA SER A 99 19.72 -5.03 -2.86
C SER A 99 20.49 -4.51 -4.07
#